data_AF-A0A0F8CNG5-F1
#
_entry.id   AF-A0A0F8CNG5-F1
#
_cell.length_a   1.000
_cell.length_b   1.000
_cell.length_c   1.000
_cell.angle_alpha   90.00
_cell.angle_beta   90.00
_cell.angle_gamma   90.00
#
_symmetry.space_group_name_H-M   'P 1'
#
loop_
_entity.id
_entity.type
_entity.pdbx_description
1 polymer ?
#
loop_
_entity_poly.entity_id
_entity_poly.type
_entity_poly.pdbx_seq_one_letter_code
_entity_poly.pdbx_strand_id
1 'polypeptide(L)'
;MTTSNISPQDYVTLVSGDGYEFVVARKLARLSPVINGMLECSNFQEGITGVCEFPEISGIILDLIVDYFHYWFRWKDYDGDVPNMDIPVELCLELLVASDYLGLDLGAPYHNDHYVVTIFPVHDHYHGLCFHPSPLFLPSYPCLHPCPRLYL
;
A
#
# COMPACT_ATOMS: atom_id res chain seq x y z
N MET A 1 -27.13 19.28 -12.26
CA MET A 1 -26.50 19.45 -10.93
C MET A 1 -26.90 18.24 -10.10
N THR A 2 -26.13 17.16 -10.17
CA THR A 2 -26.43 15.92 -9.46
C THR A 2 -25.93 16.07 -8.03
N THR A 3 -26.85 16.29 -7.09
CA THR A 3 -26.59 16.20 -5.66
C THR A 3 -26.26 14.75 -5.34
N SER A 4 -24.98 14.39 -5.29
CA SER A 4 -24.53 13.11 -4.76
C SER A 4 -24.95 13.05 -3.29
N ASN A 5 -25.88 12.15 -2.98
CA ASN A 5 -26.32 11.86 -1.63
C ASN A 5 -25.11 11.30 -0.87
N ILE A 6 -24.37 12.17 -0.17
CA ILE A 6 -23.18 11.79 0.62
C ILE A 6 -23.71 10.97 1.79
N SER A 7 -23.59 9.65 1.67
CA SER A 7 -23.96 8.74 2.75
C SER A 7 -22.81 8.69 3.76
N PRO A 8 -23.08 8.51 5.06
CA PRO A 8 -22.04 8.30 6.07
C PRO A 8 -21.13 7.10 5.75
N GLN A 9 -21.57 6.19 4.88
CA GLN A 9 -20.80 5.04 4.44
C GLN A 9 -19.82 5.36 3.30
N ASP A 10 -19.84 6.56 2.72
CA ASP A 10 -18.89 6.92 1.66
C ASP A 10 -17.50 7.30 2.21
N TYR A 11 -17.41 7.52 3.52
CA TYR A 11 -16.19 7.91 4.22
C TYR A 11 -15.87 6.94 5.36
N VAL A 12 -14.60 6.95 5.75
CA VAL A 12 -14.07 6.25 6.91
C VAL A 12 -13.12 7.17 7.65
N THR A 13 -13.03 7.00 8.96
CA THR A 13 -12.09 7.72 9.82
C THR A 13 -10.99 6.76 10.23
N LEU A 14 -9.75 7.06 9.86
CA LEU A 14 -8.57 6.34 10.31
C LEU A 14 -8.00 7.11 11.50
N VAL A 15 -7.79 6.44 12.63
CA VAL A 15 -7.30 7.05 13.87
C VAL A 15 -5.90 6.52 14.17
N SER A 16 -4.92 7.41 14.32
CA SER A 16 -3.55 7.03 14.66
C SER A 16 -3.37 6.79 16.17
N GLY A 17 -2.26 6.18 16.56
CA GLY A 17 -1.97 5.86 17.97
C GLY A 17 -1.71 7.08 18.87
N ASP A 18 -1.39 8.23 18.27
CA ASP A 18 -1.29 9.54 18.92
C ASP A 18 -2.59 10.37 18.84
N GLY A 19 -3.67 9.79 18.31
CA GLY A 19 -5.02 10.35 18.36
C GLY A 19 -5.37 11.34 17.25
N TYR A 20 -4.64 11.36 16.15
CA TYR A 20 -5.04 12.12 14.95
C TYR A 20 -6.08 11.34 14.15
N GLU A 21 -7.05 12.06 13.59
CA GLU A 21 -8.16 11.50 12.82
C GLU A 21 -8.07 11.93 11.35
N PHE A 22 -8.08 10.96 10.45
CA PHE A 22 -8.00 11.16 9.01
C PHE A 22 -9.29 10.67 8.35
N VAL A 23 -10.09 11.59 7.81
CA VAL A 23 -11.34 11.26 7.12
C VAL A 23 -11.04 11.03 5.64
N VAL A 24 -11.16 9.78 5.19
CA VAL A 24 -10.79 9.36 3.84
C VAL A 24 -12.01 8.75 3.14
N ALA A 25 -12.08 8.91 1.82
CA ALA A 25 -13.12 8.24 1.04
C ALA A 25 -12.96 6.71 1.16
N ARG A 26 -14.05 6.00 1.47
CA ARG A 26 -14.03 4.55 1.71
C ARG A 26 -13.37 3.77 0.57
N LYS A 27 -13.61 4.18 -0.67
CA LYS A 27 -13.01 3.57 -1.86
C LYS A 27 -11.48 3.62 -1.89
N LEU A 28 -10.86 4.63 -1.27
CA LEU A 28 -9.40 4.80 -1.21
C LEU A 28 -8.84 3.93 -0.08
N ALA A 29 -9.48 3.96 1.09
CA ALA A 29 -9.05 3.20 2.26
C ALA A 29 -9.07 1.67 2.03
N ARG A 30 -9.96 1.19 1.14
CA ARG A 30 -10.00 -0.21 0.70
C ARG A 30 -8.79 -0.68 -0.11
N LEU A 31 -7.86 0.22 -0.45
CA LEU A 31 -6.57 -0.18 -1.02
C LEU A 31 -5.80 -1.08 -0.07
N SER A 32 -5.92 -0.86 1.25
CA SER A 32 -5.36 -1.77 2.26
C SER A 32 -6.27 -3.00 2.44
N PRO A 33 -5.75 -4.23 2.27
CA PRO A 33 -6.50 -5.45 2.57
C PRO A 33 -6.97 -5.52 4.03
N VAL A 34 -6.15 -5.02 4.96
CA VAL A 34 -6.48 -4.99 6.39
C VAL A 34 -7.64 -4.05 6.65
N ILE A 35 -7.57 -2.81 6.16
CA ILE A 35 -8.67 -1.85 6.30
C ILE A 35 -9.93 -2.37 5.59
N ASN A 36 -9.78 -2.98 4.40
CA ASN A 36 -10.92 -3.57 3.70
C ASN A 36 -11.59 -4.67 4.55
N GLY A 37 -10.81 -5.55 5.17
CA GLY A 37 -11.31 -6.58 6.09
C GLY A 37 -12.05 -6.00 7.29
N MET A 38 -11.52 -4.95 7.92
CA MET A 38 -12.16 -4.25 9.04
C MET A 38 -13.52 -3.66 8.64
N LEU A 39 -13.62 -3.11 7.43
CA LEU A 39 -14.83 -2.44 6.94
C LEU A 39 -15.88 -3.39 6.35
N GLU A 40 -15.48 -4.56 5.85
CA GLU A 40 -16.39 -5.57 5.29
C GLU A 40 -17.11 -6.38 6.37
N CYS A 41 -16.52 -6.51 7.55
CA CYS A 41 -17.11 -7.27 8.64
C CYS A 41 -18.18 -6.45 9.37
N SER A 42 -19.41 -6.47 8.85
CA SER A 42 -20.59 -5.75 9.38
C SER A 42 -21.00 -6.13 10.81
N ASN A 43 -20.44 -7.22 11.35
CA ASN A 43 -20.65 -7.66 12.73
C ASN A 43 -19.73 -6.96 13.74
N PHE A 44 -18.72 -6.21 13.27
CA PHE A 44 -17.75 -5.52 14.10
C PHE A 44 -18.04 -4.02 14.13
N GLN A 45 -17.58 -3.33 15.18
CA GLN A 45 -17.92 -1.93 15.39
C GLN A 45 -17.41 -1.06 14.24
N GLU A 46 -16.23 -1.36 13.70
CA GLU A 46 -15.56 -0.65 12.61
C GLU A 46 -16.35 -0.70 11.29
N GLY A 47 -16.97 -1.86 10.99
CA GLY A 47 -17.85 -2.02 9.83
C GLY A 47 -19.14 -1.19 9.94
N ILE A 48 -19.59 -0.90 11.16
CA ILE A 48 -20.81 -0.12 11.45
C ILE A 48 -20.50 1.37 11.56
N THR A 49 -19.45 1.75 12.31
CA THR A 49 -19.07 3.14 12.59
C THR A 49 -18.26 3.75 11.44
N GLY A 50 -17.54 2.94 10.67
CA GLY A 50 -16.58 3.41 9.68
C GLY A 50 -15.31 3.99 10.30
N VAL A 51 -15.02 3.69 11.57
CA VAL A 51 -13.81 4.14 12.28
C VAL A 51 -12.85 2.96 12.42
N CYS A 52 -11.59 3.15 12.02
CA CYS A 52 -10.52 2.17 12.17
C CYS A 52 -9.38 2.78 12.98
N GLU A 53 -9.01 2.15 14.08
CA GLU A 53 -7.97 2.63 14.99
C GLU A 53 -6.67 1.85 14.82
N PHE A 54 -5.54 2.56 14.78
CA PHE A 54 -4.20 2.03 14.57
C PHE A 54 -3.26 2.46 15.70
N PRO A 55 -3.33 1.84 16.88
CA PRO A 55 -2.57 2.27 18.06
C PRO A 55 -1.05 2.18 17.90
N GLU A 56 -0.56 1.40 16.93
CA GLU A 56 0.87 1.21 16.66
C GLU A 56 1.42 2.12 15.55
N ILE A 57 0.55 2.89 14.87
CA ILE A 57 0.94 3.77 13.75
C ILE A 57 0.83 5.22 14.22
N SER A 58 1.93 5.98 14.12
CA SER A 58 1.93 7.41 14.44
C SER A 58 1.16 8.24 13.40
N GLY A 59 0.67 9.41 13.80
CA GLY A 59 -0.13 10.29 12.93
C GLY A 59 0.63 10.70 11.67
N ILE A 60 1.92 10.97 11.76
CA ILE A 60 2.75 11.35 10.60
C ILE A 60 2.88 10.22 9.58
N ILE A 61 2.95 8.96 10.04
CA ILE A 61 3.01 7.80 9.15
C ILE A 61 1.64 7.52 8.55
N LEU A 62 0.57 7.64 9.34
CA LEU A 62 -0.79 7.46 8.85
C LEU A 62 -1.15 8.53 7.79
N ASP A 63 -0.70 9.77 7.95
CA ASP A 63 -0.84 10.85 6.96
C ASP A 63 -0.17 10.48 5.62
N LEU A 64 1.07 9.99 5.66
CA LEU A 64 1.79 9.52 4.47
C LEU A 64 1.09 8.32 3.78
N ILE A 65 0.47 7.44 4.55
CA ILE A 65 -0.31 6.32 4.01
C ILE A 65 -1.59 6.82 3.32
N VAL A 66 -2.26 7.82 3.89
CA VAL A 66 -3.43 8.44 3.26
C VAL A 66 -3.02 9.15 1.97
N ASP A 67 -1.90 9.86 1.97
CA ASP A 67 -1.32 10.45 0.76
C ASP A 67 -1.02 9.38 -0.30
N TYR A 68 -0.48 8.23 0.11
CA TYR A 68 -0.27 7.10 -0.79
C TYR A 68 -1.59 6.58 -1.40
N PHE A 69 -2.68 6.51 -0.62
CA PHE A 69 -3.98 6.10 -1.16
C PHE A 69 -4.48 7.05 -2.26
N HIS A 70 -4.31 8.35 -2.06
CA HIS A 70 -4.64 9.36 -3.05
C HIS A 70 -3.73 9.28 -4.27
N TYR A 71 -2.43 9.13 -4.06
CA TYR A 71 -1.42 8.98 -5.09
C TYR A 71 -1.72 7.76 -5.98
N TRP A 72 -1.94 6.59 -5.38
CA TRP A 72 -2.25 5.36 -6.11
C TRP A 72 -3.51 5.56 -6.96
N PHE A 73 -4.59 6.08 -6.38
CA PHE A 73 -5.85 6.23 -7.13
C PHE A 73 -5.77 7.27 -8.25
N ARG A 74 -4.92 8.30 -8.08
CA ARG A 74 -4.69 9.31 -9.11
C ARG A 74 -3.95 8.75 -10.33
N TRP A 75 -3.00 7.84 -10.09
CA TRP A 75 -2.05 7.40 -11.11
C TRP A 75 -2.22 5.95 -11.58
N LYS A 76 -3.09 5.15 -10.94
CA LYS A 76 -3.30 3.72 -11.27
C LYS A 76 -3.65 3.42 -12.73
N ASP A 77 -4.26 4.36 -13.46
CA ASP A 77 -4.65 4.20 -14.87
C ASP A 77 -3.82 5.11 -15.80
N TYR A 78 -2.72 5.67 -15.32
CA TYR A 78 -1.88 6.60 -16.09
C TYR A 78 -0.71 5.88 -16.75
N ASP A 79 -0.65 5.96 -18.07
CA ASP A 79 0.40 5.30 -18.88
C ASP A 79 1.66 6.15 -19.11
N GLY A 80 1.73 7.34 -18.51
CA GLY A 80 2.88 8.25 -18.63
C GLY A 80 3.82 8.22 -17.42
N ASP A 81 4.69 9.22 -17.34
CA ASP A 81 5.62 9.38 -16.22
C ASP A 81 4.87 9.77 -14.95
N VAL A 82 4.78 8.82 -14.00
CA VAL A 82 4.19 9.05 -12.69
C VAL A 82 5.22 9.80 -11.82
N PRO A 83 4.88 10.94 -11.19
CA PRO A 83 5.80 11.66 -10.33
C PRO A 83 6.13 10.85 -9.07
N ASN A 84 7.34 10.98 -8.53
CA ASN A 84 7.68 10.34 -7.27
C ASN A 84 6.93 10.98 -6.09
N MET A 85 6.61 10.16 -5.09
CA MET A 85 6.15 10.65 -3.79
C MET A 85 7.38 11.02 -2.94
N ASP A 86 7.41 12.24 -2.40
CA ASP A 86 8.49 12.70 -1.55
C ASP A 86 8.33 12.11 -0.14
N ILE A 87 9.13 11.09 0.17
CA ILE A 87 9.13 10.42 1.48
C ILE A 87 10.41 10.82 2.23
N PRO A 88 10.32 11.47 3.41
CA PRO A 88 11.49 11.74 4.25
C PRO A 88 12.19 10.45 4.66
N VAL A 89 13.52 10.41 4.52
CA VAL A 89 14.32 9.20 4.78
C VAL A 89 14.19 8.73 6.23
N GLU A 90 13.98 9.67 7.14
CA GLU A 90 13.81 9.41 8.58
C GLU A 90 12.53 8.62 8.89
N LEU A 91 11.54 8.64 7.99
CA LEU A 91 10.25 7.98 8.16
C LEU A 91 10.16 6.62 7.46
N CYS A 92 11.14 6.27 6.61
CA CYS A 92 11.07 5.09 5.75
C CYS A 92 10.91 3.76 6.50
N LEU A 93 11.60 3.58 7.63
CA LEU A 93 11.54 2.31 8.37
C LEU A 93 10.19 2.13 9.07
N GLU A 94 9.67 3.19 9.67
CA GLU A 94 8.37 3.17 10.33
C GLU A 94 7.24 3.00 9.30
N LEU A 95 7.34 3.72 8.16
CA LEU A 95 6.42 3.56 7.05
C LEU A 95 6.46 2.15 6.46
N LEU A 96 7.63 1.52 6.36
CA LEU A 96 7.77 0.15 5.88
C LEU A 96 7.04 -0.83 6.79
N VAL A 97 7.22 -0.72 8.12
CA VAL A 97 6.54 -1.57 9.10
C VAL A 97 5.02 -1.34 9.06
N ALA A 98 4.57 -0.09 8.99
CA ALA A 98 3.15 0.23 8.88
C ALA A 98 2.55 -0.27 7.56
N SER A 99 3.30 -0.22 6.46
CA SER A 99 2.87 -0.70 5.14
C SER A 99 2.69 -2.22 5.11
N ASP A 100 3.62 -2.97 5.69
CA ASP A 100 3.52 -4.42 5.87
C ASP A 100 2.32 -4.77 6.77
N TYR A 101 2.17 -4.07 7.90
CA TYR A 101 1.03 -4.24 8.80
C TYR A 101 -0.32 -4.02 8.07
N LEU A 102 -0.40 -3.02 7.19
CA LEU A 102 -1.61 -2.72 6.42
C LEU A 102 -1.75 -3.58 5.15
N GLY A 103 -0.80 -4.48 4.87
CA GLY A 103 -0.78 -5.35 3.69
C GLY A 103 -0.66 -4.58 2.37
N LEU A 104 0.04 -3.44 2.37
CA LEU A 104 0.25 -2.60 1.16
C LEU A 104 1.40 -3.10 0.28
N ASP A 105 2.28 -3.94 0.83
CA ASP A 105 3.39 -4.62 0.15
C ASP A 105 2.92 -5.89 -0.60
N LEU A 106 1.87 -6.53 -0.10
CA LEU A 106 1.22 -7.70 -0.70
C LEU A 106 0.33 -7.26 -1.85
N GLY A 107 0.95 -6.99 -3.01
CA GLY A 107 0.35 -6.59 -4.28
C GLY A 107 -1.19 -6.61 -4.30
N ALA A 108 -1.79 -5.42 -4.20
CA ALA A 108 -3.22 -5.22 -3.97
C ALA A 108 -4.09 -6.20 -4.77
N PRO A 109 -4.97 -7.00 -4.12
CA PRO A 109 -5.75 -8.03 -4.77
C PRO A 109 -6.99 -7.43 -5.44
N TYR A 110 -6.80 -6.58 -6.44
CA TYR A 110 -7.85 -6.20 -7.38
C TYR A 110 -7.28 -6.14 -8.79
N HIS A 111 -7.23 -7.33 -9.40
CA HIS A 111 -7.25 -7.62 -10.84
C HIS A 111 -6.94 -6.44 -11.77
N ASN A 112 -5.68 -6.25 -12.09
CA ASN A 112 -5.11 -6.34 -13.43
C ASN A 112 -3.59 -6.20 -13.29
N ASP A 113 -2.88 -6.87 -14.19
CA ASP A 113 -1.45 -7.05 -14.19
C ASP A 113 -0.65 -5.75 -13.98
N HIS A 114 0.47 -5.88 -13.25
CA HIS A 114 1.52 -4.89 -13.01
C HIS A 114 1.12 -3.66 -12.20
N TYR A 115 1.45 -3.64 -10.91
CA TYR A 115 2.18 -2.54 -10.23
C TYR A 115 2.49 -3.02 -8.81
N VAL A 116 3.70 -3.57 -8.63
CA VAL A 116 4.22 -3.87 -7.29
C VAL A 116 4.93 -2.60 -6.83
N VAL A 117 4.40 -1.91 -5.82
CA VAL A 117 5.18 -0.88 -5.12
C VAL A 117 6.09 -1.63 -4.15
N THR A 118 7.21 -2.14 -4.66
CA THR A 118 8.30 -2.62 -3.82
C THR A 118 9.03 -1.40 -3.28
N ILE A 119 8.82 -1.10 -2.00
CA ILE A 119 9.71 -0.20 -1.25
C ILE A 119 11.03 -0.95 -1.07
N PHE A 120 11.95 -0.81 -2.03
CA PHE A 120 13.32 -1.26 -1.80
C PHE A 120 14.01 -0.26 -0.85
N PRO A 121 14.64 -0.72 0.24
CA PRO A 121 15.51 0.14 1.02
C PRO A 121 16.60 0.66 0.09
N VAL A 122 16.73 1.98 -0.01
CA VAL A 122 17.76 2.66 -0.79
C VAL A 122 19.11 2.26 -0.21
N HIS A 123 19.74 1.25 -0.79
CA HIS A 123 21.14 0.96 -0.52
C HIS A 123 21.98 1.72 -1.56
N ASP A 124 22.70 2.69 -1.03
CA ASP A 124 23.75 3.52 -1.61
C ASP A 124 24.28 3.17 -3.02
N HIS A 125 24.34 4.23 -3.83
CA HIS A 125 25.14 4.46 -5.06
C HIS A 125 24.47 4.31 -6.45
N TYR A 126 24.17 5.49 -7.02
CA TYR A 126 24.18 5.92 -8.43
C TYR A 126 23.41 5.14 -9.52
N HIS A 127 22.55 5.93 -10.19
CA HIS A 127 22.10 5.87 -11.60
C HIS A 127 20.95 4.89 -11.97
N GLY A 128 19.75 5.48 -12.10
CA GLY A 128 18.71 5.00 -13.01
C GLY A 128 17.67 4.06 -12.39
N LEU A 129 16.40 4.49 -12.43
CA LEU A 129 15.26 3.58 -12.31
C LEU A 129 15.23 2.69 -13.55
N CYS A 130 15.69 1.45 -13.43
CA CYS A 130 15.57 0.45 -14.49
C CYS A 130 14.20 -0.23 -14.38
N PHE A 131 13.24 0.20 -15.21
CA PHE A 131 12.01 -0.54 -15.46
C PHE A 131 12.34 -1.74 -16.36
N HIS A 132 12.26 -2.96 -15.84
CA HIS A 132 12.33 -4.16 -16.66
C HIS A 132 10.96 -4.86 -16.66
N PRO A 133 10.29 -5.00 -17.82
CA PRO A 133 9.12 -5.85 -17.94
C PRO A 133 9.60 -7.31 -17.92
N SER A 134 9.33 -8.04 -16.83
CA SER A 134 9.65 -9.46 -16.78
C SER A 134 8.43 -10.30 -17.16
N PRO A 135 8.50 -11.14 -18.21
CA PRO A 135 7.41 -12.02 -18.58
C PRO A 135 7.49 -13.32 -17.78
N LEU A 136 6.40 -13.61 -17.06
CA LEU A 136 5.82 -14.93 -16.79
C LEU A 136 6.62 -16.01 -16.01
N PHE A 137 5.90 -16.55 -15.01
CA PHE A 137 5.89 -17.96 -14.56
C PHE A 137 7.12 -18.53 -13.81
N LEU A 138 6.99 -18.65 -12.49
CA LEU A 138 7.52 -19.78 -11.72
C LEU A 138 6.67 -21.03 -12.06
N PRO A 139 7.19 -22.28 -12.08
CA PRO A 139 7.57 -22.92 -10.82
C PRO A 139 8.69 -23.98 -10.92
N SER A 140 9.47 -24.12 -9.85
CA SER A 140 9.97 -25.39 -9.27
C SER A 140 11.17 -25.09 -8.37
N TYR A 141 10.99 -25.18 -7.05
CA TYR A 141 12.12 -25.42 -6.16
C TYR A 141 12.62 -26.86 -6.39
N PRO A 142 13.93 -27.07 -6.50
CA PRO A 142 14.55 -28.09 -5.66
C PRO A 142 15.80 -27.59 -4.95
N CYS A 143 16.10 -28.29 -3.87
CA CYS A 143 17.00 -27.96 -2.78
C CYS A 143 18.51 -27.96 -3.13
N LEU A 144 19.27 -27.38 -2.19
CA LEU A 144 20.66 -27.70 -1.79
C LEU A 144 21.84 -27.23 -2.68
N HIS A 145 22.72 -26.43 -2.05
CA HIS A 145 24.13 -26.16 -2.39
C HIS A 145 24.95 -27.45 -2.67
N PRO A 146 26.23 -27.43 -3.14
CA PRO A 146 26.93 -26.60 -4.15
C PRO A 146 27.77 -27.42 -5.19
N CYS A 147 28.33 -26.72 -6.21
CA CYS A 147 29.49 -27.10 -7.09
C CYS A 147 29.32 -28.19 -8.18
N PRO A 148 30.20 -28.28 -9.21
CA PRO A 148 30.98 -27.27 -9.93
C PRO A 148 30.90 -27.40 -11.48
N ARG A 149 31.43 -26.37 -12.15
CA ARG A 149 31.82 -26.24 -13.55
C ARG A 149 32.53 -27.49 -14.13
N LEU A 150 32.08 -27.98 -15.28
CA LEU A 150 32.91 -28.76 -16.21
C LEU A 150 32.56 -28.38 -17.65
N TYR A 151 33.54 -27.72 -18.28
CA TYR A 151 33.65 -27.57 -19.74
C TYR A 151 34.45 -28.77 -20.24
N LEU A 152 33.76 -29.64 -20.99
CA LEU A 152 34.14 -30.39 -22.20
C LEU A 152 33.24 -31.62 -22.33
#